data_AF-A0AAN6NNH1-F1
#
_entry.id   AF-A0AAN6NNH1-F1
#
_cell.length_a   1.000
_cell.length_b   1.000
_cell.length_c   1.000
_cell.angle_alpha   90.00
_cell.angle_beta   90.00
_cell.angle_gamma   90.00
#
_symmetry.space_group_name_H-M   'P 1'
#
loop_
_entity.id
_entity.type
_entity.pdbx_description
1 polymer ?
#
loop_
_entity_poly.entity_id
_entity_poly.type
_entity_poly.pdbx_seq_one_letter_code
_entity_poly.pdbx_strand_id
1 'polypeptide(L)' 'PTAPWPTDEKQKQIGLFQYISLTSDVEGFLTYFLGHVMGWTENEMAKYASILRREYKEGKIHANIKWRVVRAQKP' A
#
# COMPACT_ATOMS: atom_id res chain seq x y z
N PRO A 1 -1.87 -4.89 -9.03
CA PRO A 1 -2.89 -5.37 -8.06
C PRO A 1 -2.35 -5.26 -6.64
N THR A 2 -3.10 -4.67 -5.72
CA THR A 2 -2.64 -4.41 -4.35
C THR A 2 -3.07 -5.46 -3.32
N ALA A 3 -3.88 -6.43 -3.73
CA ALA A 3 -4.31 -7.58 -2.93
C ALA A 3 -4.47 -8.80 -3.87
N PRO A 4 -4.59 -10.04 -3.34
CA PRO A 4 -4.66 -11.27 -4.16
C PRO A 4 -6.05 -11.51 -4.79
N TRP A 5 -6.73 -10.44 -5.23
CA TRP A 5 -8.00 -10.48 -5.97
C TRP A 5 -7.90 -10.96 -7.43
N PRO A 6 -6.76 -10.84 -8.15
CA PRO A 6 -6.69 -11.31 -9.54
C PRO A 6 -6.86 -12.83 -9.67
N THR A 7 -7.53 -13.26 -10.73
CA THR A 7 -7.70 -14.68 -11.08
C THR A 7 -6.43 -15.31 -11.65
N ASP A 8 -5.58 -14.51 -12.31
CA ASP A 8 -4.29 -14.95 -12.85
C ASP A 8 -3.27 -15.22 -11.73
N GLU A 9 -2.64 -16.40 -11.73
CA GLU A 9 -1.72 -16.83 -10.67
C GLU A 9 -0.53 -15.89 -10.47
N LYS A 10 0.04 -15.36 -11.58
CA LYS A 10 1.18 -14.44 -11.52
C LYS A 10 0.76 -13.08 -10.96
N GLN A 11 -0.39 -12.57 -11.38
CA GLN A 11 -0.95 -11.33 -10.84
C GLN A 11 -1.34 -11.46 -9.37
N LYS A 12 -1.81 -12.63 -8.95
CA LYS A 12 -2.15 -12.94 -7.56
C LYS A 12 -0.92 -12.93 -6.66
N GLN A 13 0.19 -13.52 -7.10
CA GLN A 13 1.46 -13.44 -6.35
C GLN A 13 1.95 -12.01 -6.23
N ILE A 14 1.93 -11.23 -7.32
CA ILE A 14 2.29 -9.80 -7.28
C ILE A 14 1.40 -9.04 -6.29
N GLY A 15 0.10 -9.33 -6.28
CA GLY A 15 -0.86 -8.75 -5.34
C GLY A 15 -0.56 -9.11 -3.89
N LEU A 16 -0.13 -10.34 -3.63
CA LEU A 16 0.28 -10.77 -2.29
C LEU A 16 1.53 -10.02 -1.81
N PHE A 17 2.54 -9.89 -2.68
CA PHE A 17 3.76 -9.12 -2.36
C PHE A 17 3.44 -7.66 -2.09
N GLN A 18 2.61 -7.01 -2.93
CA GLN A 18 2.17 -5.64 -2.68
C GLN A 18 1.40 -5.51 -1.37
N TYR A 19 0.47 -6.42 -1.10
CA TYR A 19 -0.28 -6.42 0.15
C TYR A 19 0.63 -6.48 1.37
N ILE A 20 1.62 -7.39 1.37
CA ILE A 20 2.59 -7.51 2.47
C ILE A 20 3.42 -6.24 2.60
N SER A 21 3.96 -5.71 1.49
CA SER A 21 4.76 -4.47 1.51
C SER A 21 3.97 -3.25 2.01
N LEU A 22 2.71 -3.13 1.62
CA LEU A 22 1.84 -2.03 2.05
C LEU A 22 1.46 -2.16 3.52
N THR A 23 1.18 -3.38 4.00
CA THR A 23 0.74 -3.62 5.38
C THR A 23 1.88 -3.64 6.40
N SER A 24 3.11 -3.96 5.98
CA SER A 24 4.27 -4.05 6.86
C SER A 24 4.72 -2.70 7.42
N ASP A 25 4.57 -1.61 6.66
CA ASP A 25 4.98 -0.27 7.08
C ASP A 25 3.98 0.82 6.66
N VAL A 26 2.70 0.60 7.01
CA VAL A 26 1.64 1.60 6.77
C VAL A 26 1.94 2.91 7.48
N GLU A 27 2.43 2.83 8.72
CA GLU A 27 2.63 4.02 9.55
C GLU A 27 3.78 4.88 9.02
N GLY A 28 4.95 4.29 8.69
CA GLY A 28 6.07 5.05 8.13
C GLY A 28 5.73 5.73 6.80
N PHE A 29 4.97 5.05 5.93
CA PHE A 29 4.51 5.62 4.66
C PHE A 29 3.58 6.82 4.87
N LEU A 30 2.68 6.73 5.86
CA LEU A 30 1.68 7.75 6.13
C LEU A 30 2.22 8.93 6.94
N THR A 31 3.18 8.71 7.83
CA THR A 31 3.71 9.77 8.72
C THR A 31 4.27 10.97 7.94
N TYR A 32 5.03 10.73 6.87
CA TYR A 32 5.57 11.83 6.08
C TYR A 32 4.46 12.59 5.32
N PHE A 33 3.61 11.89 4.58
CA PHE A 33 2.60 12.56 3.76
C PHE A 33 1.49 13.19 4.61
N LEU A 34 0.89 12.42 5.52
CA LEU A 34 -0.22 12.91 6.33
C LEU A 34 0.24 13.88 7.42
N GLY A 35 1.37 13.60 8.07
CA GLY A 35 1.91 14.48 9.10
C GLY A 35 2.56 15.74 8.51
N HIS A 36 3.55 15.57 7.63
CA HIS A 36 4.37 16.69 7.15
C HIS A 36 3.71 17.52 6.05
N VAL A 37 2.98 16.89 5.11
CA VAL A 37 2.36 17.61 3.98
C VAL A 37 0.94 18.06 4.31
N MET A 38 0.14 17.19 4.94
CA MET A 38 -1.27 17.47 5.24
C MET A 38 -1.50 18.02 6.65
N GLY A 39 -0.51 18.00 7.54
CA GLY A 39 -0.62 18.57 8.89
C GLY A 39 -1.49 17.77 9.86
N TRP A 40 -1.70 16.47 9.61
CA TRP A 40 -2.55 15.63 10.46
C TRP A 40 -1.89 15.33 11.80
N THR A 41 -2.73 15.18 12.83
CA THR A 41 -2.28 14.75 14.17
C THR A 41 -1.96 13.26 14.21
N GLU A 42 -1.11 12.83 15.15
CA GLU A 42 -0.76 11.41 15.34
C GLU A 42 -2.00 10.52 15.54
N ASN A 43 -3.00 11.02 16.28
CA ASN A 43 -4.24 10.30 16.52
C ASN A 43 -5.07 10.09 15.23
N GLU A 44 -5.10 11.07 14.34
CA GLU A 44 -5.80 10.96 13.05
C GLU A 44 -5.06 9.97 12.13
N MET A 45 -3.73 10.04 12.10
CA MET A 45 -2.89 9.11 11.34
C MET A 45 -3.07 7.67 11.83
N ALA A 46 -3.06 7.43 13.15
CA ALA A 46 -3.26 6.10 13.73
C ALA A 46 -4.66 5.53 13.41
N LYS A 47 -5.71 6.36 13.51
CA LYS A 47 -7.07 5.97 13.11
C LYS A 47 -7.12 5.62 11.63
N TYR A 48 -6.55 6.46 10.76
CA TYR A 48 -6.53 6.19 9.33
C TYR A 48 -5.75 4.93 8.97
N ALA A 49 -4.58 4.70 9.59
CA ALA A 49 -3.79 3.49 9.40
C ALA A 49 -4.57 2.21 9.77
N SER A 50 -5.35 2.25 10.86
CA SER A 50 -6.19 1.12 11.27
C SER A 50 -7.30 0.80 10.25
N ILE A 51 -7.96 1.84 9.70
CA ILE A 51 -8.97 1.69 8.66
C ILE A 51 -8.32 1.11 7.41
N LEU A 52 -7.19 1.69 7.00
CA LEU A 52 -6.46 1.27 5.81
C LEU A 52 -6.08 -0.22 5.89
N ARG A 53 -5.49 -0.68 7.00
CA ARG A 53 -5.19 -2.11 7.21
C ARG A 53 -6.42 -3.00 7.11
N ARG A 54 -7.57 -2.57 7.65
CA ARG A 54 -8.84 -3.31 7.55
C ARG A 54 -9.31 -3.41 6.09
N GLU A 55 -9.33 -2.30 5.36
CA GLU A 55 -9.76 -2.28 3.95
C GLU A 55 -8.88 -3.15 3.06
N TYR A 56 -7.55 -3.10 3.26
CA TYR A 56 -6.61 -3.98 2.57
C TYR A 56 -6.87 -5.46 2.85
N LYS A 57 -7.19 -5.81 4.10
CA LYS A 57 -7.51 -7.19 4.49
C LYS A 57 -8.86 -7.66 3.94
N GLU A 58 -9.87 -6.79 3.93
CA GLU A 58 -11.19 -7.11 3.37
C GLU A 58 -11.14 -7.30 1.85
N GLY A 59 -10.23 -6.61 1.15
CA GLY A 59 -9.96 -6.83 -0.27
C GLY A 59 -11.13 -6.50 -1.20
N LYS A 60 -12.17 -5.83 -0.69
CA LYS A 60 -13.36 -5.41 -1.46
C LYS A 60 -13.02 -4.43 -2.58
N ILE A 61 -11.96 -3.65 -2.37
CA ILE A 61 -11.47 -2.68 -3.34
C ILE A 61 -10.41 -3.37 -4.20
N HIS A 62 -10.72 -3.58 -5.48
CA HIS A 62 -9.78 -4.11 -6.47
C HIS A 62 -8.79 -3.05 -6.96
N ALA A 63 -8.05 -2.44 -6.03
CA ALA A 63 -7.10 -1.41 -6.35
C ALA A 63 -5.94 -1.96 -7.21
N ASN A 64 -5.57 -1.18 -8.21
CA ASN A 64 -4.50 -1.51 -9.15
C ASN A 64 -3.58 -0.31 -9.36
N ILE A 65 -2.35 -0.42 -8.86
CA ILE A 65 -1.33 0.62 -8.99
C ILE A 65 -0.43 0.28 -10.18
N LYS A 66 -0.34 1.20 -11.16
CA LYS A 66 0.60 1.11 -12.28
C LYS A 66 1.95 1.70 -11.86
N TRP A 67 2.92 0.83 -11.63
CA TRP A 67 4.30 1.25 -11.34
C TRP A 67 5.08 1.47 -12.63
N ARG A 68 5.72 2.64 -12.77
CA ARG A 68 6.74 2.87 -13.80
C ARG A 68 8.10 2.58 -13.19
N VAL A 69 8.75 1.50 -13.66
CA VAL A 69 10.08 1.11 -13.19
C VAL A 69 11.11 1.51 -14.24
N VAL A 70 12.03 2.38 -13.86
CA VAL A 70 13.19 2.75 -14.67
C VAL A 70 14.41 2.08 -14.05
N ARG A 71 15.14 1.29 -14.84
CA ARG A 71 16.37 0.63 -14.38
C ARG A 71 17.56 1.35 -14.99
N ALA A 72 18.53 1.74 -14.17
CA ALA A 72 19.83 2.22 -14.60
C ALA A 72 20.86 1.09 -14.41
N GLN A 73 21.80 0.96 -15.34
CA GLN A 73 22.95 0.08 -15.21
C GLN A 73 24.18 0.97 -14.94
N LYS A 74 24.94 0.65 -13.89
CA LYS A 74 26.22 1.32 -13.65
C LYS A 74 27.20 0.92 -14.77
N PRO A 75 27.94 1.87 -15.36
CA PRO A 75 28.99 1.56 -16.34
C PRO A 75 30.14 0.76 -15.70
#